data_AF-A0A1I3GJ07-F1
#
_entry.id   AF-A0A1I3GJ07-F1
#
_cell.length_a   1.000
_cell.length_b   1.000
_cell.length_c   1.000
_cell.angle_alpha   90.00
_cell.angle_beta   90.00
_cell.angle_gamma   90.00
#
_symmetry.space_group_name_H-M   'P 1'
#
loop_
_entity.id
_entity.type
_entity.pdbx_description
1 polymer ?
#
loop_
_entity_poly.entity_id
_entity_poly.type
_entity_poly.pdbx_seq_one_letter_code
_entity_poly.pdbx_strand_id
1 'polypeptide(L)'
;MRFLRMNFPSLLSAVVATFAATVPACGQVQEVVVGVTMTCPYENAIEGGCWSGAYWALLQLDGVKSVEKSANGYNCTARVTPKDKSFPDPELWAREFKKSVDQTYTFRGVELTAAGTAAAPNGNLTLHIPDVSEPIQLQPLEHKLQWNAKKKAPREPEPGERDACSQLAAQLKAAKGGELKVKVTGPLIKSENGYILEVREYFPMTE
;
A
#
# COMPACT_ATOMS: atom_id res chain seq x y z
N MET A 1 -79.85 -18.30 14.90
CA MET A 1 -79.65 -16.97 15.51
C MET A 1 -78.29 -16.99 16.19
N ARG A 2 -77.27 -16.34 15.61
CA ARG A 2 -76.85 -14.94 15.85
C ARG A 2 -76.18 -14.72 17.21
N PHE A 3 -74.85 -14.45 17.14
CA PHE A 3 -74.00 -13.66 18.04
C PHE A 3 -73.74 -14.22 19.47
N LEU A 4 -72.57 -14.13 20.11
CA LEU A 4 -71.56 -13.06 20.15
C LEU A 4 -70.18 -13.60 20.64
N ARG A 5 -69.13 -12.82 20.33
CA ARG A 5 -67.67 -13.00 20.50
C ARG A 5 -67.14 -12.86 21.94
N MET A 6 -65.89 -13.31 22.19
CA MET A 6 -64.71 -12.52 22.69
C MET A 6 -63.52 -13.46 22.98
N ASN A 7 -62.42 -13.44 22.20
CA ASN A 7 -61.13 -12.69 22.37
C ASN A 7 -60.41 -13.01 23.70
N PHE A 8 -59.18 -13.57 23.75
CA PHE A 8 -57.90 -12.97 23.30
C PHE A 8 -56.78 -14.03 23.16
N PRO A 9 -55.94 -14.02 22.11
CA PRO A 9 -54.64 -14.68 22.10
C PRO A 9 -53.52 -13.68 22.44
N SER A 10 -52.63 -14.04 23.36
CA SER A 10 -51.41 -13.28 23.67
C SER A 10 -50.24 -13.94 22.97
N LEU A 11 -49.92 -13.50 21.75
CA LEU A 11 -48.71 -13.87 21.03
C LEU A 11 -47.65 -12.80 21.30
N LEU A 12 -46.67 -13.12 22.15
CA LEU A 12 -45.40 -12.38 22.19
C LEU A 12 -44.58 -12.79 20.97
N SER A 13 -44.51 -11.91 19.97
CA SER A 13 -43.50 -11.98 18.92
C SER A 13 -42.16 -11.45 19.48
N ALA A 14 -41.20 -12.34 19.69
CA ALA A 14 -39.82 -11.95 19.91
C ALA A 14 -39.22 -11.46 18.59
N VAL A 15 -38.96 -10.15 18.50
CA VAL A 15 -38.18 -9.57 17.41
C VAL A 15 -36.71 -9.91 17.66
N VAL A 16 -36.18 -10.86 16.89
CA VAL A 16 -34.74 -11.11 16.83
C VAL A 16 -34.12 -10.00 15.98
N ALA A 17 -33.52 -9.02 16.65
CA ALA A 17 -32.71 -8.01 15.99
C ALA A 17 -31.42 -8.66 15.48
N THR A 18 -31.35 -8.90 14.17
CA THR A 18 -30.11 -9.24 13.47
C THR A 18 -29.21 -8.02 13.46
N PHE A 19 -28.25 -7.97 14.39
CA PHE A 19 -27.14 -7.04 14.31
C PHE A 19 -26.22 -7.50 13.17
N ALA A 20 -26.37 -6.90 12.00
CA ALA A 20 -25.34 -6.94 10.98
C ALA A 20 -24.13 -6.16 11.53
N ALA A 21 -23.12 -6.89 12.01
CA ALA A 21 -21.84 -6.31 12.36
C ALA A 21 -21.18 -5.82 11.05
N THR A 22 -21.19 -4.50 10.84
CA THR A 22 -20.38 -3.86 9.81
C THR A 22 -18.92 -4.08 10.18
N VAL A 23 -18.27 -5.00 9.46
CA VAL A 23 -16.81 -5.14 9.52
C VAL A 23 -16.22 -3.79 9.11
N PRO A 24 -15.41 -3.13 9.95
CA PRO A 24 -14.75 -1.91 9.53
C PRO A 24 -13.85 -2.26 8.36
N ALA A 25 -14.03 -1.58 7.22
CA ALA A 25 -13.17 -1.74 6.07
C ALA A 25 -11.72 -1.51 6.50
N CYS A 26 -10.93 -2.60 6.57
CA CYS A 26 -9.52 -2.56 6.89
C CYS A 26 -8.81 -1.56 5.97
N GLY A 27 -7.85 -0.82 6.55
CA GLY A 27 -7.09 0.24 5.89
C GLY A 27 -6.67 -0.12 4.47
N GLN A 28 -7.08 0.71 3.52
CA GLN A 28 -6.96 0.43 2.09
C GLN A 28 -5.53 0.61 1.60
N VAL A 29 -4.74 1.42 2.31
CA VAL A 29 -3.27 1.35 2.34
C VAL A 29 -2.90 0.45 3.51
N GLN A 30 -2.41 -0.74 3.20
CA GLN A 30 -2.10 -1.76 4.20
C GLN A 30 -0.67 -1.64 4.70
N GLU A 31 0.25 -1.23 3.83
CA GLU A 31 1.67 -1.16 4.14
C GLU A 31 2.32 -0.02 3.39
N VAL A 32 3.21 0.70 4.09
CA VAL A 32 4.10 1.71 3.52
C VAL A 32 5.53 1.29 3.85
N VAL A 33 6.33 1.14 2.81
CA VAL A 33 7.74 0.76 2.89
C VAL A 33 8.56 1.89 2.30
N VAL A 34 9.65 2.28 2.97
CA VAL A 34 10.60 3.26 2.45
C VAL A 34 11.90 2.59 2.11
N GLY A 35 12.52 3.02 1.01
CA GLY A 35 13.88 2.63 0.64
C GLY A 35 14.86 3.61 1.22
N VAL A 36 15.83 3.14 1.99
CA VAL A 36 16.89 3.99 2.56
C VAL A 36 18.21 3.29 2.40
N THR A 37 19.20 3.98 1.85
CA THR A 37 20.58 3.52 1.82
C THR A 37 21.47 4.50 2.56
N MET A 38 22.68 4.07 2.89
CA MET A 38 23.67 4.92 3.52
C MET A 38 25.08 4.46 3.17
N THR A 39 26.04 5.35 3.37
CA THR A 39 27.46 5.01 3.26
C THR A 39 27.94 4.40 4.58
N CYS A 40 27.58 3.14 4.83
CA CYS A 40 28.04 2.37 5.98
C CYS A 40 29.03 1.28 5.47
N PRO A 41 30.18 1.05 6.16
CA PRO A 41 31.20 0.09 5.69
C PRO A 41 30.75 -1.38 5.80
N TYR A 42 29.61 -1.65 6.43
CA TYR A 42 29.12 -3.01 6.68
C TYR A 42 28.15 -3.49 5.59
N GLU A 43 28.17 -4.81 5.31
CA GLU A 43 27.38 -5.44 4.25
C GLU A 43 25.85 -5.35 4.48
N ASN A 44 25.40 -5.14 5.73
CA ASN A 44 23.99 -4.95 6.10
C ASN A 44 23.77 -3.48 6.47
N ALA A 45 23.96 -2.58 5.51
CA ALA A 45 24.12 -1.15 5.74
C ALA A 45 23.02 -0.50 6.60
N ILE A 46 21.82 -1.09 6.68
CA ILE A 46 20.70 -0.57 7.47
C ILE A 46 20.29 -1.42 8.69
N GLU A 47 21.13 -2.36 9.12
CA GLU A 47 20.93 -3.10 10.38
C GLU A 47 21.84 -2.53 11.49
N GLY A 48 21.38 -2.61 12.74
CA GLY A 48 22.17 -2.25 13.92
C GLY A 48 22.46 -0.75 14.05
N GLY A 49 23.67 -0.39 14.50
CA GLY A 49 24.03 0.99 14.87
C GLY A 49 23.89 2.02 13.75
N CYS A 50 24.10 1.60 12.49
CA CYS A 50 23.97 2.44 11.30
C CYS A 50 22.50 2.87 11.03
N TRP A 51 21.50 2.12 11.51
CA TRP A 51 20.08 2.40 11.28
C TRP A 51 19.54 3.62 12.06
N SER A 52 20.10 3.90 13.24
CA SER A 52 19.48 4.81 14.21
C SER A 52 19.22 6.21 13.65
N GLY A 53 20.13 6.76 12.84
CA GLY A 53 19.95 8.08 12.22
C GLY A 53 18.76 8.10 11.25
N ALA A 54 18.67 7.10 10.36
CA ALA A 54 17.54 6.96 9.45
C ALA A 54 16.22 6.75 10.19
N TYR A 55 16.20 5.92 11.24
CA TYR A 55 15.02 5.69 12.08
C TYR A 55 14.46 7.00 12.64
N TRP A 56 15.32 7.83 13.25
CA TRP A 56 14.89 9.11 13.82
C TRP A 56 14.44 10.11 12.75
N ALA A 57 15.13 10.18 11.61
CA ALA A 57 14.69 11.04 10.51
C ALA A 57 13.32 10.64 9.94
N LEU A 58 13.08 9.34 9.77
CA LEU A 58 11.79 8.83 9.29
C LEU A 58 10.64 9.15 10.27
N LEU A 59 10.90 9.09 11.57
CA LEU A 59 9.91 9.45 12.60
C LEU A 59 9.51 10.94 12.57
N GLN A 60 10.36 11.81 12.03
CA GLN A 60 10.10 13.25 11.95
C GLN A 60 9.39 13.66 10.66
N LEU A 61 9.23 12.75 9.69
CA LEU A 61 8.55 13.06 8.43
C LEU A 61 7.08 13.39 8.67
N ASP A 62 6.57 14.37 7.92
CA ASP A 62 5.16 14.69 8.00
C ASP A 62 4.29 13.49 7.58
N GLY A 63 3.17 13.31 8.26
CA GLY A 63 2.30 12.15 8.03
C GLY A 63 2.83 10.81 8.55
N VAL A 64 4.04 10.68 9.12
CA VAL A 64 4.51 9.42 9.73
C VAL A 64 4.11 9.31 11.21
N LYS A 65 3.42 8.24 11.58
CA LYS A 65 3.01 7.93 12.97
C LYS A 65 4.08 7.14 13.71
N SER A 66 4.63 6.14 13.05
CA SER A 66 5.65 5.25 13.62
C SER A 66 6.49 4.62 12.53
N VAL A 67 7.71 4.24 12.91
CA VAL A 67 8.66 3.49 12.07
C VAL A 67 8.92 2.16 12.77
N GLU A 68 8.98 1.07 12.02
CA GLU A 68 9.39 -0.22 12.57
C GLU A 68 10.82 -0.11 13.12
N LYS A 69 11.05 -0.61 14.35
CA LYS A 69 12.37 -0.48 15.01
C LYS A 69 13.47 -1.19 14.24
N SER A 70 13.13 -2.31 13.59
CA SER A 70 14.04 -3.08 12.77
C SER A 70 13.78 -2.79 11.31
N ALA A 71 14.82 -2.38 10.58
CA ALA A 71 14.76 -2.32 9.14
C ALA A 71 15.16 -3.66 8.51
N ASN A 72 14.86 -3.83 7.23
CA ASN A 72 15.26 -4.97 6.43
C ASN A 72 16.63 -4.70 5.78
N GLY A 73 17.71 -5.18 6.41
CA GLY A 73 19.08 -5.01 5.92
C GLY A 73 19.33 -5.62 4.54
N TYR A 74 18.64 -6.72 4.23
CA TYR A 74 18.78 -7.41 2.94
C TYR A 74 18.27 -6.59 1.76
N ASN A 75 17.18 -5.85 1.95
CA ASN A 75 16.55 -5.03 0.90
C ASN A 75 16.84 -3.54 1.04
N CYS A 76 17.48 -3.12 2.12
CA CYS A 76 17.64 -1.71 2.50
C CYS A 76 16.30 -0.95 2.54
N THR A 77 15.29 -1.56 3.18
CA THR A 77 13.97 -0.97 3.34
C THR A 77 13.50 -0.96 4.79
N ALA A 78 12.55 -0.09 5.13
CA ALA A 78 11.91 -0.07 6.44
C ALA A 78 10.40 0.16 6.30
N ARG A 79 9.62 -0.45 7.18
CA ARG A 79 8.18 -0.20 7.26
C ARG A 79 7.90 1.06 8.06
N VAL A 80 6.95 1.83 7.57
CA VAL A 80 6.41 3.02 8.24
C VAL A 80 4.89 2.93 8.30
N THR A 81 4.34 3.46 9.37
CA THR A 81 2.89 3.57 9.57
C THR A 81 2.50 5.03 9.40
N PRO A 82 1.64 5.38 8.43
CA PRO A 82 1.15 6.74 8.30
C PRO A 82 0.19 7.13 9.44
N LYS A 83 0.03 8.43 9.69
CA LYS A 83 -0.89 9.00 10.70
C LYS A 83 -2.34 8.87 10.28
N ASP A 84 -2.60 9.00 8.99
CA ASP A 84 -3.91 8.95 8.37
C ASP A 84 -3.88 8.00 7.16
N LYS A 85 -4.99 7.99 6.40
CA LYS A 85 -5.14 7.16 5.20
C LYS A 85 -4.65 7.85 3.92
N SER A 86 -4.04 9.03 4.01
CA SER A 86 -3.55 9.73 2.83
C SER A 86 -2.32 9.02 2.25
N PHE A 87 -2.09 9.21 0.95
CA PHE A 87 -0.85 8.71 0.37
C PHE A 87 0.32 9.58 0.83
N PRO A 88 1.46 8.95 1.16
CA PRO A 88 2.69 9.70 1.36
C PRO A 88 3.05 10.46 0.09
N ASP A 89 3.72 11.60 0.26
CA ASP A 89 4.34 12.36 -0.83
C ASP A 89 5.82 11.96 -0.88
N PRO A 90 6.24 11.09 -1.82
CA PRO A 90 7.61 10.57 -1.86
C PRO A 90 8.67 11.67 -1.99
N GLU A 91 8.37 12.72 -2.75
CA GLU A 91 9.28 13.82 -2.99
C GLU A 91 9.40 14.74 -1.77
N LEU A 92 8.29 15.01 -1.06
CA LEU A 92 8.29 15.73 0.21
C LEU A 92 9.09 14.95 1.25
N TRP A 93 8.80 13.66 1.42
CA TRP A 93 9.52 12.80 2.35
C TRP A 93 11.02 12.74 2.03
N ALA A 94 11.40 12.61 0.76
CA ALA A 94 12.80 12.66 0.36
C ALA A 94 13.48 13.98 0.77
N ARG A 95 12.81 15.13 0.59
CA ARG A 95 13.34 16.44 0.98
C ARG A 95 13.46 16.59 2.50
N GLU A 96 12.45 16.19 3.26
CA GLU A 96 12.43 16.28 4.72
C GLU A 96 13.44 15.32 5.36
N PHE A 97 13.53 14.11 4.83
CA PHE A 97 14.53 13.13 5.26
C PHE A 97 15.94 13.67 5.06
N LYS A 98 16.24 14.20 3.85
CA LYS A 98 17.55 14.79 3.56
C LYS A 98 17.91 15.95 4.49
N LYS A 99 16.94 16.77 4.89
CA LYS A 99 17.16 17.85 5.89
C LYS A 99 17.53 17.31 7.28
N SER A 100 17.10 16.10 7.62
CA SER A 100 17.26 15.52 8.95
C SER A 100 18.57 14.77 9.13
N VAL A 101 19.11 14.12 8.09
CA VAL A 101 20.26 13.20 8.20
C VAL A 101 21.47 13.54 7.32
N ASP A 102 21.48 14.72 6.70
CA ASP A 102 22.55 15.20 5.82
C ASP A 102 22.91 14.18 4.69
N GLN A 103 24.10 14.25 4.11
CA GLN A 103 24.54 13.42 2.97
C GLN A 103 24.86 11.95 3.32
N THR A 104 24.75 11.55 4.58
CA THR A 104 25.14 10.19 5.01
C THR A 104 24.14 9.13 4.55
N TYR A 105 22.88 9.54 4.34
CA TYR A 105 21.78 8.67 3.98
C TYR A 105 21.10 9.15 2.70
N THR A 106 20.62 8.20 1.91
CA THR A 106 19.87 8.44 0.68
C THR A 106 18.49 7.83 0.84
N PHE A 107 17.46 8.69 0.77
CA PHE A 107 16.08 8.26 0.60
C PHE A 107 15.87 7.83 -0.85
N ARG A 108 15.42 6.60 -1.08
CA ARG A 108 15.27 6.03 -2.43
C ARG A 108 13.84 6.08 -2.96
N GLY A 109 12.86 6.31 -2.10
CA GLY A 109 11.45 6.36 -2.48
C GLY A 109 10.54 5.64 -1.49
N VAL A 110 9.28 5.52 -1.88
CA VAL A 110 8.21 4.89 -1.12
C VAL A 110 7.59 3.78 -1.95
N GLU A 111 7.31 2.64 -1.34
CA GLU A 111 6.52 1.55 -1.89
C GLU A 111 5.26 1.40 -1.03
N LEU A 112 4.11 1.26 -1.70
CA LEU A 112 2.82 1.05 -1.06
C LEU A 112 2.28 -0.33 -1.38
N THR A 113 1.58 -0.91 -0.42
CA THR A 113 0.62 -1.98 -0.68
C THR A 113 -0.80 -1.45 -0.49
N ALA A 114 -1.56 -1.40 -1.59
CA ALA A 114 -2.93 -0.89 -1.61
C ALA A 114 -3.92 -1.94 -2.10
N ALA A 115 -5.09 -2.00 -1.48
CA ALA A 115 -6.22 -2.81 -1.94
C ALA A 115 -7.27 -1.95 -2.64
N GLY A 116 -7.79 -2.45 -3.75
CA GLY A 116 -8.80 -1.75 -4.52
C GLY A 116 -9.36 -2.58 -5.66
N THR A 117 -10.10 -1.91 -6.54
CA THR A 117 -10.62 -2.48 -7.77
C THR A 117 -9.76 -1.99 -8.93
N ALA A 118 -9.07 -2.92 -9.59
CA ALA A 118 -8.35 -2.60 -10.82
C ALA A 118 -9.31 -2.62 -12.02
N ALA A 119 -9.12 -1.66 -12.92
CA ALA A 119 -9.88 -1.53 -14.16
C ALA A 119 -8.98 -0.96 -15.26
N ALA A 120 -9.37 -1.13 -16.53
CA ALA A 120 -8.63 -0.61 -17.67
C ALA A 120 -9.47 0.32 -18.58
N PRO A 121 -10.02 1.43 -18.05
CA PRO A 121 -10.80 2.37 -18.86
C PRO A 121 -9.95 2.91 -20.01
N ASN A 122 -10.45 2.79 -21.23
CA ASN A 122 -9.76 3.22 -22.45
C ASN A 122 -8.34 2.62 -22.63
N GLY A 123 -8.09 1.45 -22.03
CA GLY A 123 -6.80 0.75 -22.11
C GLY A 123 -5.75 1.19 -21.08
N ASN A 124 -6.04 2.20 -20.25
CA ASN A 124 -5.15 2.64 -19.19
C ASN A 124 -5.46 1.90 -17.89
N LEU A 125 -4.49 1.19 -17.35
CA LEU A 125 -4.66 0.43 -16.13
C LEU A 125 -4.73 1.38 -14.93
N THR A 126 -5.77 1.23 -14.11
CA THR A 126 -6.03 2.08 -12.94
C THR A 126 -6.46 1.23 -11.75
N LEU A 127 -6.23 1.73 -10.54
CA LEU A 127 -6.66 1.15 -9.28
C LEU A 127 -7.55 2.14 -8.53
N HIS A 128 -8.82 1.79 -8.35
CA HIS A 128 -9.74 2.54 -7.52
C HIS A 128 -9.65 2.05 -6.07
N ILE A 129 -9.18 2.91 -5.17
CA ILE A 129 -8.95 2.59 -3.76
C ILE A 129 -10.11 3.17 -2.92
N PRO A 130 -10.79 2.38 -2.07
CA PRO A 130 -12.10 2.78 -1.52
C PRO A 130 -12.21 3.92 -0.49
N ASP A 131 -11.48 5.02 -0.52
CA ASP A 131 -11.75 6.27 0.24
C ASP A 131 -10.89 7.39 -0.38
N VAL A 132 -10.40 7.13 -1.60
CA VAL A 132 -9.48 7.94 -2.36
C VAL A 132 -10.26 8.39 -3.57
N SER A 133 -10.43 9.70 -3.70
CA SER A 133 -11.34 10.27 -4.71
C SER A 133 -10.90 9.99 -6.14
N GLU A 134 -9.59 9.96 -6.38
CA GLU A 134 -9.00 9.78 -7.70
C GLU A 134 -8.39 8.38 -7.83
N PRO A 135 -8.72 7.62 -8.89
CA PRO A 135 -8.02 6.38 -9.21
C PRO A 135 -6.52 6.61 -9.41
N ILE A 136 -5.70 5.70 -8.91
CA ILE A 136 -4.25 5.72 -9.16
C ILE A 136 -3.99 5.04 -10.50
N GLN A 137 -3.06 5.59 -11.29
CA GLN A 137 -2.57 4.90 -12.48
C GLN A 137 -1.64 3.75 -12.10
N LEU A 138 -1.80 2.60 -12.75
CA LEU A 138 -0.90 1.47 -12.61
C LEU A 138 0.03 1.38 -13.82
N GLN A 139 1.33 1.25 -13.56
CA GLN A 139 2.35 1.17 -14.60
C GLN A 139 3.29 -0.02 -14.39
N PRO A 140 4.02 -0.47 -15.43
CA PRO A 140 5.11 -1.42 -15.27
C PRO A 140 6.17 -0.94 -14.27
N LEU A 141 6.84 -1.88 -13.62
CA LEU A 141 7.91 -1.57 -12.67
C LEU A 141 9.15 -1.02 -13.38
N GLU A 142 9.56 0.19 -13.01
CA GLU A 142 10.79 0.84 -13.49
C GLU A 142 11.74 1.19 -12.34
N HIS A 143 11.21 1.66 -11.21
CA HIS A 143 11.95 2.23 -10.08
C HIS A 143 11.94 1.31 -8.86
N LYS A 144 12.53 0.11 -8.99
CA LYS A 144 12.58 -0.86 -7.88
C LYS A 144 13.32 -0.30 -6.66
N LEU A 145 12.62 -0.36 -5.52
CA LEU A 145 13.05 0.29 -4.28
C LEU A 145 14.16 -0.48 -3.54
N GLN A 146 14.15 -1.82 -3.65
CA GLN A 146 15.07 -2.68 -2.91
C GLN A 146 16.50 -2.53 -3.44
N TRP A 147 17.45 -2.41 -2.52
CA TRP A 147 18.88 -2.27 -2.78
C TRP A 147 19.63 -3.52 -2.35
N ASN A 148 20.74 -3.81 -3.02
CA ASN A 148 21.71 -4.80 -2.58
C ASN A 148 22.92 -4.08 -1.98
N ALA A 149 23.00 -4.01 -0.65
CA ALA A 149 24.09 -3.33 0.04
C ALA A 149 25.47 -3.93 -0.29
N LYS A 150 25.57 -5.25 -0.42
CA LYS A 150 26.80 -5.95 -0.80
C LYS A 150 27.29 -5.60 -2.21
N LYS A 151 26.38 -5.52 -3.18
CA LYS A 151 26.69 -5.14 -4.57
C LYS A 151 26.72 -3.63 -4.80
N LYS A 152 26.27 -2.84 -3.82
CA LYS A 152 26.10 -1.38 -3.92
C LYS A 152 25.34 -0.98 -5.19
N ALA A 153 24.24 -1.68 -5.46
CA ALA A 153 23.43 -1.47 -6.65
C ALA A 153 21.94 -1.73 -6.36
N PRO A 154 21.01 -1.15 -7.15
CA PRO A 154 19.62 -1.54 -7.13
C PRO A 154 19.50 -3.05 -7.37
N ARG A 155 18.50 -3.68 -6.76
CA ARG A 155 18.16 -5.05 -7.17
C ARG A 155 17.46 -4.99 -8.51
N GLU A 156 17.85 -5.88 -9.41
CA GLU A 156 17.10 -6.11 -10.63
C GLU A 156 15.69 -6.64 -10.27
N PRO A 157 14.65 -6.23 -11.02
CA PRO A 157 13.36 -6.88 -10.97
C PRO A 157 13.48 -8.38 -11.25
N GLU A 158 12.81 -9.21 -10.47
CA GLU A 158 12.66 -10.64 -10.71
C GLU A 158 11.69 -10.87 -11.90
N PRO A 159 11.72 -12.04 -12.58
CA PRO A 159 10.81 -12.29 -13.70
C PRO A 159 9.33 -12.02 -13.37
N GLY A 160 8.89 -12.46 -12.19
CA GLY A 160 7.52 -12.20 -11.73
C GLY A 160 7.21 -10.71 -11.55
N GLU A 161 8.16 -9.92 -11.05
CA GLU A 161 7.98 -8.48 -10.86
C GLU A 161 7.99 -7.72 -12.19
N ARG A 162 8.83 -8.12 -13.15
CA ARG A 162 8.86 -7.53 -14.50
C ARG A 162 7.55 -7.72 -15.23
N ASP A 163 6.97 -8.92 -15.08
CA ASP A 163 5.78 -9.30 -15.82
C ASP A 163 4.49 -8.94 -15.08
N ALA A 164 4.55 -8.55 -13.79
CA ALA A 164 3.40 -8.36 -12.91
C ALA A 164 2.32 -7.44 -13.51
N CYS A 165 2.72 -6.28 -14.04
CA CYS A 165 1.77 -5.34 -14.66
C CYS A 165 1.07 -5.94 -15.89
N SER A 166 1.80 -6.65 -16.75
CA SER A 166 1.24 -7.25 -17.96
C SER A 166 0.35 -8.45 -17.64
N GLN A 167 0.71 -9.23 -16.62
CA GLN A 167 -0.11 -10.33 -16.11
C GLN A 167 -1.42 -9.82 -15.50
N LEU A 168 -1.38 -8.73 -14.72
CA LEU A 168 -2.58 -8.08 -14.19
C LEU A 168 -3.49 -7.59 -15.32
N ALA A 169 -2.93 -6.91 -16.33
CA ALA A 169 -3.69 -6.47 -17.49
C ALA A 169 -4.32 -7.64 -18.28
N ALA A 170 -3.62 -8.77 -18.40
CA ALA A 170 -4.16 -9.98 -19.03
C ALA A 170 -5.30 -10.60 -18.21
N GLN A 171 -5.18 -10.65 -16.88
CA GLN A 171 -6.25 -11.15 -16.00
C GLN A 171 -7.49 -10.26 -16.06
N LEU A 172 -7.33 -8.94 -16.11
CA LEU A 172 -8.44 -8.00 -16.27
C LEU A 172 -9.19 -8.19 -17.60
N LYS A 173 -8.46 -8.41 -18.70
CA LYS A 173 -9.09 -8.72 -20.00
C LYS A 173 -9.89 -10.02 -19.96
N ALA A 174 -9.49 -10.99 -19.14
CA ALA A 174 -10.21 -12.24 -18.95
C ALA A 174 -11.35 -12.15 -17.92
N ALA A 175 -11.37 -11.11 -17.08
CA ALA A 175 -12.36 -10.94 -16.03
C ALA A 175 -13.72 -10.52 -16.61
N LYS A 176 -14.78 -11.20 -16.16
CA LYS A 176 -16.16 -10.82 -16.52
C LYS A 176 -16.47 -9.47 -15.86
N GLY A 177 -16.80 -8.47 -16.68
CA GLY A 177 -17.09 -7.11 -16.21
C GLY A 177 -15.92 -6.13 -16.31
N GLY A 178 -14.71 -6.59 -16.70
CA GLY A 178 -13.56 -5.69 -16.93
C GLY A 178 -12.93 -5.10 -15.66
N GLU A 179 -13.30 -5.63 -14.50
CA GLU A 179 -12.82 -5.21 -13.19
C GLU A 179 -12.30 -6.40 -12.38
N LEU A 180 -11.30 -6.16 -11.52
CA LEU A 180 -10.74 -7.19 -10.63
C LEU A 180 -10.41 -6.58 -9.27
N LYS A 181 -10.91 -7.18 -8.18
CA LYS A 181 -10.47 -6.83 -6.84
C LYS A 181 -9.08 -7.38 -6.59
N VAL A 182 -8.14 -6.50 -6.27
CA VAL A 182 -6.73 -6.83 -6.11
C VAL A 182 -6.08 -6.06 -4.98
N LYS A 183 -5.02 -6.65 -4.44
CA LYS A 183 -4.00 -5.94 -3.66
C LYS A 183 -2.77 -5.76 -4.53
N VAL A 184 -2.29 -4.53 -4.69
CA VAL A 184 -1.14 -4.16 -5.52
C VAL A 184 -0.04 -3.62 -4.62
N THR A 185 1.19 -4.09 -4.83
CA THR A 185 2.39 -3.59 -4.16
C THR A 185 3.33 -2.97 -5.18
N GLY A 186 3.85 -1.78 -4.90
CA GLY A 186 4.63 -1.06 -5.89
C GLY A 186 5.27 0.24 -5.41
N PRO A 187 6.39 0.68 -6.01
CA PRO A 187 6.86 2.05 -5.88
C PRO A 187 5.76 3.06 -6.21
N LEU A 188 5.59 4.04 -5.31
CA LEU A 188 4.69 5.16 -5.50
C LEU A 188 5.46 6.33 -6.08
N ILE A 189 4.97 6.87 -7.18
CA ILE A 189 5.51 8.06 -7.83
C ILE A 189 4.43 9.14 -7.82
N LYS A 190 4.81 10.38 -7.51
CA LYS A 190 3.92 11.53 -7.68
C LYS A 190 4.22 12.19 -9.02
N SER A 191 3.20 12.34 -9.85
CA SER A 191 3.27 13.06 -11.11
C SER A 191 2.39 14.32 -11.06
N GLU A 192 2.47 15.15 -12.10
CA GLU A 192 1.57 16.30 -12.27
C GLU A 192 0.09 15.87 -12.35
N ASN A 193 -0.18 14.65 -12.84
CA ASN A 193 -1.51 14.11 -13.06
C ASN A 193 -2.02 13.24 -11.88
N GLY A 194 -1.35 13.31 -10.73
CA GLY A 194 -1.65 12.50 -9.55
C GLY A 194 -0.66 11.37 -9.34
N TYR A 195 -1.09 10.31 -8.64
CA TYR A 195 -0.22 9.21 -8.25
C TYR A 195 -0.15 8.12 -9.30
N ILE A 196 1.06 7.55 -9.43
CA ILE A 196 1.34 6.35 -10.19
C ILE A 196 1.85 5.29 -9.22
N LEU A 197 1.32 4.08 -9.32
CA LEU A 197 1.82 2.91 -8.60
C LEU A 197 2.41 1.92 -9.61
N GLU A 198 3.72 1.76 -9.54
CA GLU A 198 4.45 0.82 -10.37
C GLU A 198 4.26 -0.61 -9.87
N VAL A 199 3.61 -1.47 -10.65
CA VAL A 199 3.19 -2.80 -10.20
C VAL A 199 4.39 -3.73 -10.07
N ARG A 200 4.90 -3.89 -8.85
CA ARG A 200 5.94 -4.87 -8.50
C ARG A 200 5.33 -6.24 -8.22
N GLU A 201 4.23 -6.27 -7.47
CA GLU A 201 3.48 -7.49 -7.16
C GLU A 201 1.98 -7.19 -7.12
N TYR A 202 1.15 -8.20 -7.38
CA TYR A 202 -0.28 -8.10 -7.14
C TYR A 202 -0.86 -9.45 -6.71
N PHE A 203 -1.96 -9.38 -5.97
CA PHE A 203 -2.68 -10.54 -5.45
C PHE A 203 -4.17 -10.35 -5.69
N PRO A 204 -4.83 -11.24 -6.46
CA PRO A 204 -6.29 -11.25 -6.55
C PRO A 204 -6.90 -11.43 -5.16
N MET A 205 -7.94 -10.64 -4.88
CA MET A 205 -8.71 -10.77 -3.64
C MET A 205 -9.93 -11.62 -3.94
N THR A 206 -10.00 -12.81 -3.35
CA THR A 206 -11.22 -13.62 -3.36
C THR A 206 -12.28 -12.95 -2.48
N GLU A 207 -13.49 -12.81 -3.02
CA GLU A 207 -14.68 -12.43 -2.24
C GLU A 207 -15.12 -13.53 -1.26
#